data_AF-A0A8B8M500-F1
#
_entry.id   AF-A0A8B8M500-F1
#
_cell.length_a   1.000
_cell.length_b   1.000
_cell.length_c   1.000
_cell.angle_alpha   90.00
_cell.angle_beta   90.00
_cell.angle_gamma   90.00
#
_symmetry.space_group_name_H-M   'P 1'
#
loop_
_entity.id
_entity.type
_entity.pdbx_description
1 polymer ?
#
loop_
_entity_poly.entity_id
_entity_poly.type
_entity_poly.pdbx_seq_one_letter_code
_entity_poly.pdbx_strand_id
1 'polypeptide(L)'
;MPSNFSYPSTRSRTISAVASQIQLPPPATESATPGQYRVDVLSESLPFFQKFRGKTIVVKYRGAAMKSPELQASVINDLVLLCVGLRPVMVHGGGPEINNWLNRLNIPAVFRDGLRVTDVDTMEIVLVGKVNKTLVSLINKARATVFGLSGMDGRLLTARPSPKAADLGFVGEVSRVDPTVLRSLVKSNHIPVVTSVAADEFRQQSFY
;
A
#
# COMPACT_ATOMS: atom_id res chain seq x y z
N MET A 1 -17.32 -34.09 -84.58
CA MET A 1 -17.43 -32.96 -83.63
C MET A 1 -18.85 -32.91 -83.07
N PRO A 2 -19.16 -33.66 -81.99
CA PRO A 2 -20.41 -33.56 -81.23
C PRO A 2 -20.13 -32.79 -79.91
N SER A 3 -21.05 -32.31 -79.08
CA SER A 3 -22.51 -32.13 -79.08
C SER A 3 -22.84 -31.41 -77.75
N ASN A 4 -23.92 -30.63 -77.75
CA ASN A 4 -24.47 -29.87 -76.63
C ASN A 4 -24.55 -30.65 -75.29
N PHE A 5 -24.06 -30.02 -74.21
CA PHE A 5 -24.22 -30.48 -72.84
C PHE A 5 -25.29 -29.65 -72.11
N SER A 6 -26.35 -30.33 -71.69
CA SER A 6 -27.46 -29.82 -70.86
C SER A 6 -27.32 -30.32 -69.41
N TYR A 7 -27.65 -29.45 -68.45
CA TYR A 7 -27.55 -29.70 -67.00
C TYR A 7 -28.51 -30.78 -66.49
N PRO A 8 -28.11 -31.62 -65.51
CA PRO A 8 -29.03 -32.51 -64.81
C PRO A 8 -29.72 -31.82 -63.62
N SER A 9 -31.00 -32.15 -63.45
CA SER A 9 -31.90 -31.68 -62.40
C SER A 9 -31.68 -32.38 -61.06
N THR A 10 -31.82 -31.63 -59.98
CA THR A 10 -31.67 -32.05 -58.59
C THR A 10 -32.88 -32.90 -58.15
N ARG A 11 -32.65 -34.16 -57.78
CA ARG A 11 -33.65 -35.01 -57.10
C ARG A 11 -33.75 -34.63 -55.63
N SER A 12 -34.97 -34.27 -55.21
CA SER A 12 -35.37 -34.07 -53.81
C SER A 12 -35.29 -35.39 -53.03
N ARG A 13 -34.61 -35.37 -51.87
CA ARG A 13 -34.75 -36.39 -50.81
C ARG A 13 -35.15 -35.67 -49.53
N THR A 14 -36.36 -35.97 -49.08
CA THR A 14 -36.95 -35.55 -47.82
C THR A 14 -36.15 -36.13 -46.65
N ILE A 15 -35.61 -35.28 -45.77
CA ILE A 15 -35.02 -35.69 -44.49
C ILE A 15 -36.06 -35.43 -43.41
N SER A 16 -36.53 -36.50 -42.77
CA SER A 16 -37.42 -36.44 -41.61
C SER A 16 -36.66 -35.86 -40.41
N ALA A 17 -37.12 -34.73 -39.89
CA ALA A 17 -36.57 -34.12 -38.69
C ALA A 17 -37.00 -34.92 -37.45
N VAL A 18 -36.06 -35.65 -36.84
CA VAL A 18 -36.23 -36.13 -35.47
C VAL A 18 -36.03 -34.93 -34.55
N ALA A 19 -37.12 -34.44 -33.98
CA ALA A 19 -37.06 -33.43 -32.93
C ALA A 19 -36.45 -34.08 -31.67
N SER A 20 -35.12 -33.98 -31.51
CA SER A 20 -34.50 -34.16 -30.22
C SER A 20 -34.99 -33.02 -29.33
N GLN A 21 -35.83 -33.33 -28.35
CA GLN A 21 -36.16 -32.39 -27.30
C GLN A 21 -34.85 -31.91 -26.67
N ILE A 22 -34.50 -30.64 -26.89
CA ILE A 22 -33.43 -29.98 -26.17
C ILE A 22 -33.94 -29.86 -24.74
N GLN A 23 -33.50 -30.78 -23.88
CA GLN A 23 -33.68 -30.65 -22.44
C GLN A 23 -32.95 -29.36 -22.04
N LEU A 24 -33.72 -28.31 -21.70
CA LEU A 24 -33.13 -27.13 -21.07
C LEU A 24 -32.39 -27.58 -19.81
N PRO A 25 -31.16 -27.09 -19.58
CA PRO A 25 -30.46 -27.38 -18.34
C PRO A 25 -31.37 -26.98 -17.17
N PRO A 26 -31.39 -27.75 -16.07
CA PRO A 26 -32.20 -27.41 -14.91
C PRO A 26 -31.85 -25.98 -14.46
N PRO A 27 -32.83 -25.19 -13.99
CA PRO A 27 -32.58 -23.85 -13.49
C PRO A 27 -31.49 -23.93 -12.42
N ALA A 28 -30.51 -23.04 -12.50
CA ALA A 28 -29.40 -22.96 -11.55
C ALA A 28 -29.95 -22.64 -10.15
N THR A 29 -30.27 -23.67 -9.39
CA THR A 29 -30.62 -23.59 -7.97
C THR A 29 -29.57 -24.34 -7.17
N GLU A 30 -28.39 -23.73 -7.05
CA GLU A 30 -27.57 -23.86 -5.85
C GLU A 30 -27.07 -22.47 -5.53
N SER A 31 -27.71 -21.79 -4.57
CA SER A 31 -27.13 -20.60 -3.96
C SER A 31 -25.82 -21.05 -3.32
N ALA A 32 -24.69 -20.70 -3.92
CA ALA A 32 -23.36 -21.04 -3.42
C ALA A 32 -23.29 -20.84 -1.91
N THR A 33 -22.79 -21.83 -1.18
CA THR A 33 -22.61 -21.71 0.27
C THR A 33 -21.70 -20.51 0.58
N PRO A 34 -21.82 -19.86 1.75
CA PRO A 34 -20.93 -18.75 2.11
C PRO A 34 -19.44 -19.11 2.03
N GLY A 35 -19.09 -20.39 2.20
CA GLY A 35 -17.73 -20.90 2.00
C GLY A 35 -17.31 -20.94 0.53
N GLN A 36 -18.17 -21.46 -0.35
CA GLN A 36 -17.90 -21.53 -1.78
C GLN A 36 -17.72 -20.12 -2.37
N TYR A 37 -18.60 -19.19 -2.00
CA TYR A 37 -18.49 -17.79 -2.42
C TYR A 37 -17.12 -17.16 -2.06
N ARG A 38 -16.59 -17.43 -0.86
CA ARG A 38 -15.26 -16.91 -0.45
C ARG A 38 -14.11 -17.51 -1.26
N VAL A 39 -14.21 -18.79 -1.63
CA VAL A 39 -13.22 -19.47 -2.47
C VAL A 39 -13.22 -18.89 -3.88
N ASP A 40 -14.40 -18.61 -4.43
CA ASP A 40 -14.57 -18.02 -5.75
C ASP A 40 -13.95 -16.60 -5.77
N VAL A 41 -14.30 -15.76 -4.80
CA VAL A 41 -13.72 -14.39 -4.66
C VAL A 41 -12.19 -14.41 -4.52
N LEU A 42 -11.65 -15.36 -3.75
CA LEU A 42 -10.19 -15.50 -3.60
C LEU A 42 -9.54 -15.94 -4.92
N SER A 43 -10.18 -16.84 -5.67
CA SER A 43 -9.70 -17.32 -6.96
C SER A 43 -9.73 -16.20 -8.02
N GLU A 44 -10.78 -15.38 -8.04
CA GLU A 44 -10.90 -14.19 -8.89
C GLU A 44 -9.82 -13.14 -8.59
N SER A 45 -9.27 -13.14 -7.37
CA SER A 45 -8.20 -12.22 -6.96
C SER A 45 -6.80 -12.64 -7.47
N LEU A 46 -6.62 -13.89 -7.91
CA LEU A 46 -5.33 -14.45 -8.32
C LEU A 46 -4.60 -13.64 -9.42
N PRO A 47 -5.27 -13.16 -10.48
CA PRO A 47 -4.62 -12.37 -11.52
C PRO A 47 -3.96 -11.08 -10.99
N PHE A 48 -4.56 -10.46 -9.95
CA PHE A 48 -3.99 -9.26 -9.34
C PHE A 48 -2.70 -9.57 -8.57
N PHE A 49 -2.67 -10.67 -7.79
CA PHE A 49 -1.46 -11.10 -7.11
C PHE A 49 -0.34 -11.46 -8.09
N GLN A 50 -0.68 -12.13 -9.20
CA GLN A 50 0.30 -12.47 -10.24
C GLN A 50 0.87 -11.23 -10.93
N LYS A 51 0.03 -10.23 -11.25
CA LYS A 51 0.44 -8.98 -11.90
C LYS A 51 1.49 -8.21 -11.11
N PHE A 52 1.36 -8.17 -9.78
CA PHE A 52 2.23 -7.38 -8.91
C PHE A 52 3.28 -8.20 -8.16
N ARG A 53 3.42 -9.50 -8.49
CA ARG A 53 4.35 -10.38 -7.81
C ARG A 53 5.78 -9.84 -7.86
N GLY A 54 6.43 -9.78 -6.70
CA GLY A 54 7.78 -9.26 -6.49
C GLY A 54 7.93 -7.74 -6.62
N LYS A 55 6.87 -6.99 -6.93
CA LYS A 55 6.91 -5.53 -7.04
C LYS A 55 6.95 -4.88 -5.66
N THR A 56 7.69 -3.79 -5.56
CA THR A 56 7.75 -2.96 -4.36
C THR A 56 6.66 -1.90 -4.41
N ILE A 57 5.96 -1.70 -3.30
CA ILE A 57 4.94 -0.67 -3.15
C ILE A 57 5.27 0.20 -1.93
N VAL A 58 5.22 1.52 -2.09
CA VAL A 58 5.40 2.46 -0.99
C VAL A 58 4.04 2.98 -0.55
N VAL A 59 3.68 2.73 0.71
CA VAL A 59 2.38 3.09 1.28
C VAL A 59 2.58 4.26 2.24
N LYS A 60 2.11 5.46 1.86
CA LYS A 60 2.12 6.63 2.74
C LYS A 60 0.94 6.58 3.70
N TYR A 61 1.20 6.23 4.94
CA TYR A 61 0.23 6.15 6.01
C TYR A 61 0.12 7.51 6.73
N ARG A 62 -1.04 8.17 6.65
CA ARG A 62 -1.30 9.49 7.26
C ARG A 62 -2.77 9.74 7.54
N GLY A 63 -3.05 10.79 8.32
CA GLY A 63 -4.38 11.40 8.42
C GLY A 63 -5.35 10.63 9.33
N ALA A 64 -6.63 10.61 8.95
CA ALA A 64 -7.71 10.03 9.77
C ALA A 64 -7.51 8.54 10.08
N ALA A 65 -6.86 7.79 9.18
CA ALA A 65 -6.57 6.37 9.39
C ALA A 65 -5.70 6.12 10.64
N MET A 66 -4.88 7.09 11.05
CA MET A 66 -4.06 7.00 12.26
C MET A 66 -4.84 7.23 13.56
N LYS A 67 -6.10 7.68 13.51
CA LYS A 67 -6.85 8.08 14.72
C LYS A 67 -7.73 6.97 15.30
N SER A 68 -8.25 6.09 14.45
CA SER A 68 -9.12 4.98 14.87
C SER A 68 -8.29 3.69 15.00
N PRO A 69 -8.30 3.01 16.17
CA PRO A 69 -7.66 1.71 16.33
C PRO A 69 -8.13 0.66 15.34
N GLU A 70 -9.42 0.69 14.96
CA GLU A 70 -10.03 -0.23 14.01
C GLU A 70 -9.46 -0.02 12.60
N LEU A 71 -9.35 1.24 12.16
CA LEU A 71 -8.72 1.59 10.88
C LEU A 71 -7.22 1.26 10.89
N GLN A 72 -6.52 1.50 12.00
CA GLN A 72 -5.11 1.11 12.14
C GLN A 72 -4.94 -0.40 11.96
N ALA A 73 -5.77 -1.22 12.63
CA ALA A 73 -5.73 -2.67 12.51
C ALA A 73 -6.04 -3.13 11.08
N SER A 74 -7.05 -2.54 10.43
CA SER A 74 -7.41 -2.84 9.04
C SER A 74 -6.25 -2.57 8.09
N VAL A 75 -5.62 -1.39 8.17
CA VAL A 75 -4.49 -1.02 7.30
C VAL A 75 -3.29 -1.93 7.52
N ILE A 76 -3.06 -2.37 8.76
CA ILE A 76 -1.97 -3.31 9.08
C ILE A 76 -2.27 -4.69 8.49
N ASN A 77 -3.50 -5.18 8.59
CA ASN A 77 -3.89 -6.44 7.98
C ASN A 77 -3.72 -6.38 6.46
N ASP A 78 -4.10 -5.28 5.82
CA ASP A 78 -3.89 -5.07 4.39
C ASP A 78 -2.40 -5.06 4.03
N LEU A 79 -1.57 -4.38 4.82
CA LEU A 79 -0.12 -4.34 4.62
C LEU A 79 0.52 -5.74 4.70
N VAL A 80 0.08 -6.55 5.67
CA VAL A 80 0.52 -7.94 5.83
C VAL A 80 0.01 -8.81 4.67
N LEU A 81 -1.25 -8.63 4.23
CA LEU A 81 -1.80 -9.32 3.07
C LEU A 81 -1.00 -9.04 1.79
N LEU A 82 -0.56 -7.80 1.59
CA LEU A 82 0.28 -7.44 0.45
C LEU A 82 1.60 -8.23 0.42
N CYS A 83 2.12 -8.70 1.57
CA CYS A 83 3.35 -9.49 1.63
C CYS A 83 3.23 -10.88 0.97
N VAL A 84 2.01 -11.34 0.65
CA VAL A 84 1.77 -12.61 -0.07
C VAL A 84 2.43 -12.62 -1.45
N GLY A 85 2.56 -11.45 -2.08
CA GLY A 85 3.18 -11.34 -3.40
C GLY A 85 3.96 -10.07 -3.65
N LEU A 86 3.71 -9.01 -2.88
CA LEU A 86 4.35 -7.72 -3.02
C LEU A 86 5.35 -7.49 -1.90
N ARG A 87 6.08 -6.38 -2.04
CA ARG A 87 7.13 -5.94 -1.12
C ARG A 87 6.77 -4.54 -0.58
N PRO A 88 5.93 -4.45 0.45
CA PRO A 88 5.49 -3.17 0.96
C PRO A 88 6.57 -2.45 1.78
N VAL A 89 6.63 -1.13 1.61
CA VAL A 89 7.38 -0.19 2.45
C VAL A 89 6.37 0.83 2.97
N MET A 90 6.20 0.92 4.28
CA MET A 90 5.31 1.90 4.88
C MET A 90 6.09 3.17 5.21
N VAL A 91 5.55 4.33 4.85
CA VAL A 91 6.07 5.65 5.25
C VAL A 91 5.00 6.33 6.09
N HIS A 92 5.34 6.87 7.25
CA HIS A 92 4.37 7.51 8.12
C HIS A 92 4.80 8.90 8.60
N GLY A 93 3.80 9.73 8.88
CA GLY A 93 3.96 10.98 9.62
C GLY A 93 3.72 10.80 11.11
N GLY A 94 3.72 11.91 11.85
CA GLY A 94 3.38 11.95 13.27
C GLY A 94 2.36 13.03 13.64
N GLY A 95 1.76 13.73 12.67
CA GLY A 95 1.00 14.97 12.88
C GLY A 95 0.01 14.96 14.06
N PRO A 96 -0.95 14.02 14.11
CA PRO A 96 -1.91 13.92 15.22
C PRO A 96 -1.26 13.67 16.58
N GLU A 97 -0.26 12.80 16.65
CA GLU A 97 0.43 12.48 17.90
C GLU A 97 1.31 13.64 18.37
N ILE A 98 1.99 14.34 17.45
CA ILE A 98 2.76 15.55 17.77
C ILE A 98 1.83 16.61 18.37
N ASN A 99 0.65 16.85 17.77
CA ASN A 99 -0.33 17.79 18.33
C ASN A 99 -0.78 17.40 19.74
N ASN A 100 -0.98 16.11 20.00
CA ASN A 100 -1.35 15.61 21.33
C ASN A 100 -0.27 15.95 22.37
N TRP A 101 1.01 15.75 22.04
CA TRP A 101 2.11 16.09 22.95
C TRP A 101 2.31 17.58 23.14
N LEU A 102 2.25 18.36 22.07
CA LEU A 102 2.30 19.83 22.16
C LEU A 102 1.20 20.36 23.08
N ASN A 103 -0.03 19.88 22.93
CA ASN A 103 -1.14 20.26 23.81
C ASN A 103 -0.88 19.88 25.27
N ARG A 104 -0.33 18.70 25.55
CA ARG A 104 0.01 18.26 26.92
C ARG A 104 1.11 19.11 27.57
N LEU A 105 1.98 19.70 26.75
CA LEU A 105 3.07 20.58 27.18
C LEU A 105 2.69 22.07 27.13
N ASN A 106 1.43 22.39 26.79
CA ASN A 106 0.95 23.76 26.58
C ASN A 106 1.75 24.55 25.52
N ILE A 107 2.27 23.86 24.50
CA ILE A 107 2.96 24.47 23.37
C ILE A 107 1.95 24.60 22.21
N PRO A 108 1.71 25.80 21.65
CA PRO A 108 0.76 25.98 20.58
C PRO A 108 1.28 25.37 19.26
N ALA A 109 0.46 24.54 18.61
CA ALA A 109 0.78 24.02 17.29
C ALA A 109 0.54 25.08 16.21
N VAL A 110 1.60 25.56 15.56
CA VAL A 110 1.52 26.58 14.49
C VAL A 110 1.72 25.94 13.12
N PHE A 111 0.87 26.30 12.16
CA PHE A 111 0.96 25.87 10.77
C PHE A 111 0.96 27.06 9.81
N ARG A 112 1.77 26.97 8.75
CA ARG A 112 1.84 27.92 7.64
C ARG A 112 1.89 27.13 6.34
N ASP A 113 1.02 27.46 5.38
CA ASP A 113 0.89 26.74 4.10
C ASP A 113 0.74 25.21 4.23
N GLY A 114 0.08 24.74 5.30
CA GLY A 114 -0.08 23.32 5.58
C GLY A 114 1.17 22.60 6.12
N LEU A 115 2.28 23.32 6.33
CA LEU A 115 3.49 22.84 7.00
C LEU A 115 3.51 23.29 8.46
N ARG A 116 4.04 22.45 9.34
CA ARG A 116 4.20 22.77 10.76
C ARG A 116 5.42 23.68 10.92
N VAL A 117 5.25 24.81 11.59
CA VAL A 117 6.38 25.59 12.10
C VAL A 117 7.02 24.78 13.22
N THR A 118 8.27 24.41 13.04
CA THR A 118 8.99 23.47 13.92
C THR A 118 10.21 24.19 14.46
N ASP A 119 10.17 24.66 15.70
CA ASP A 119 11.33 25.18 16.42
C ASP A 119 12.11 24.03 17.11
N VAL A 120 13.15 24.38 17.88
CA VAL A 120 14.02 23.39 18.55
C VAL A 120 13.19 22.52 19.50
N ASP A 121 12.36 23.14 20.33
CA ASP A 121 11.54 22.45 21.33
C ASP A 121 10.53 21.52 20.65
N THR A 122 9.89 21.99 19.57
CA THR A 122 8.98 21.18 18.75
C THR A 122 9.72 20.01 18.10
N MET A 123 10.98 20.21 17.66
CA MET A 123 11.82 19.17 17.06
C MET A 123 12.23 18.08 18.08
N GLU A 124 12.49 18.44 19.33
CA GLU A 124 12.79 17.48 20.41
C GLU A 124 11.56 16.64 20.80
N ILE A 125 10.38 17.23 20.72
CA ILE A 125 9.10 16.53 20.95
C ILE A 125 8.80 15.53 19.82
N VAL A 126 9.58 15.53 18.73
CA VAL A 126 9.32 14.65 17.58
C VAL A 126 9.62 13.20 17.93
N LEU A 127 8.53 12.48 18.15
CA LEU A 127 8.49 11.07 18.49
C LEU A 127 8.82 10.18 17.28
N VAL A 128 10.02 10.30 16.74
CA VAL A 128 10.62 9.27 15.84
C VAL A 128 10.44 7.88 16.46
N GLY A 129 10.47 7.79 17.79
CA GLY A 129 10.18 6.57 18.55
C GLY A 129 8.71 6.17 18.58
N LYS A 130 7.82 6.96 19.21
CA LYS A 130 6.52 6.43 19.68
C LYS A 130 5.62 5.92 18.54
N VAL A 131 5.32 6.74 17.53
CA VAL A 131 4.41 6.34 16.45
C VAL A 131 5.01 5.19 15.65
N ASN A 132 6.30 5.28 15.31
CA ASN A 132 7.01 4.25 14.58
C ASN A 132 6.99 2.92 15.33
N LYS A 133 7.33 2.92 16.62
CA LYS A 133 7.37 1.70 17.44
C LYS A 133 5.98 1.14 17.75
N THR A 134 4.94 1.97 17.83
CA THR A 134 3.55 1.50 17.89
C THR A 134 3.19 0.73 16.62
N LEU A 135 3.48 1.26 15.43
CA LEU A 135 3.21 0.57 14.17
C LEU A 135 4.01 -0.73 14.04
N VAL A 136 5.29 -0.69 14.38
CA VAL A 136 6.15 -1.89 14.45
C VAL A 136 5.54 -2.94 15.38
N SER A 137 5.08 -2.55 16.57
CA SER A 137 4.45 -3.46 17.54
C SER A 137 3.17 -4.09 16.97
N LEU A 138 2.30 -3.29 16.36
CA LEU A 138 1.05 -3.78 15.77
C LEU A 138 1.28 -4.71 14.57
N ILE A 139 2.24 -4.40 13.70
CA ILE A 139 2.60 -5.26 12.56
C ILE A 139 3.22 -6.58 13.03
N ASN A 140 4.09 -6.55 14.04
CA ASN A 140 4.63 -7.77 14.65
C ASN A 140 3.51 -8.65 15.25
N LYS A 141 2.50 -8.06 15.89
CA LYS A 141 1.32 -8.79 16.39
C LYS A 141 0.52 -9.44 15.25
N ALA A 142 0.51 -8.83 14.07
CA ALA A 142 -0.06 -9.39 12.85
C ALA A 142 0.84 -10.44 12.17
N ARG A 143 1.88 -10.95 12.87
CA ARG A 143 2.78 -12.04 12.45
C ARG A 143 3.64 -11.74 11.22
N ALA A 144 3.97 -10.47 11.00
CA ALA A 144 4.96 -10.07 9.98
C ALA A 144 6.24 -9.56 10.63
N THR A 145 7.38 -9.79 9.99
CA THR A 145 8.67 -9.25 10.44
C THR A 145 8.86 -7.83 9.94
N VAL A 146 9.03 -6.89 10.86
CA VAL A 146 9.03 -5.46 10.55
C VAL A 146 10.23 -4.73 11.15
N PHE A 147 10.75 -3.74 10.43
CA PHE A 147 11.86 -2.89 10.85
C PHE A 147 11.43 -1.42 10.81
N GLY A 148 11.42 -0.79 11.98
CA GLY A 148 11.13 0.63 12.12
C GLY A 148 12.38 1.48 11.94
N LEU A 149 12.39 2.33 10.93
CA LEU A 149 13.51 3.17 10.51
C LEU A 149 13.12 4.66 10.49
N SER A 150 14.13 5.51 10.60
CA SER A 150 14.13 6.92 10.27
C SER A 150 15.00 7.17 9.04
N GLY A 151 15.00 8.39 8.52
CA GLY A 151 15.93 8.80 7.47
C GLY A 151 17.41 8.71 7.89
N MET A 152 17.69 8.79 9.19
CA MET A 152 19.06 8.72 9.72
C MET A 152 19.64 7.30 9.69
N ASP A 153 18.78 6.28 9.77
CA ASP A 153 19.20 4.89 9.85
C ASP A 153 19.83 4.44 8.52
N GLY A 154 21.12 4.10 8.56
CA GLY A 154 21.89 3.78 7.36
C GLY A 154 22.03 4.93 6.36
N ARG A 155 21.80 6.18 6.80
CA ARG A 155 21.72 7.37 5.94
C ARG A 155 20.68 7.20 4.82
N LEU A 156 19.57 6.55 5.14
CA LEU A 156 18.47 6.30 4.19
C LEU A 156 18.01 7.59 3.51
N LEU A 157 17.96 8.69 4.25
CA LEU A 157 17.66 10.02 3.73
C LEU A 157 18.61 11.05 4.31
N THR A 158 19.03 11.97 3.46
CA THR A 158 19.70 13.20 3.87
C THR A 158 18.72 14.34 3.62
N ALA A 159 18.53 15.18 4.64
CA ALA A 159 17.73 16.38 4.52
C ALA A 159 18.60 17.59 4.17
N ARG A 160 17.97 18.64 3.69
CA ARG A 160 18.52 20.00 3.65
C ARG A 160 17.43 20.97 4.12
N PRO A 161 17.77 22.14 4.67
CA PRO A 161 16.76 23.14 5.04
C PRO A 161 15.86 23.50 3.85
N SER A 162 14.56 23.63 4.10
CA SER A 162 13.60 24.12 3.10
C SER A 162 13.95 25.57 2.72
N PRO A 163 13.65 26.02 1.49
CA PRO A 163 13.71 27.44 1.14
C PRO A 163 12.87 28.34 2.07
N LYS A 164 11.86 27.76 2.74
CA LYS A 164 11.01 28.43 3.73
C LYS A 164 11.48 28.25 5.18
N ALA A 165 12.68 27.71 5.42
CA ALA A 165 13.16 27.42 6.77
C ALA A 165 13.23 28.66 7.68
N ALA A 166 13.45 29.85 7.12
CA ALA A 166 13.39 31.10 7.88
C ALA A 166 12.03 31.32 8.57
N ASP A 167 10.94 30.87 7.94
CA ASP A 167 9.58 31.03 8.44
C ASP A 167 9.04 29.78 9.16
N LEU A 168 9.65 28.62 8.93
CA LEU A 168 9.16 27.31 9.35
C LEU A 168 10.08 26.59 10.34
N GLY A 169 11.29 27.10 10.59
CA GLY A 169 12.29 26.46 11.44
C GLY A 169 12.87 25.18 10.81
N PHE A 170 12.88 24.08 11.57
CA PHE A 170 13.45 22.76 11.22
C PHE A 170 12.58 21.96 10.23
N VAL A 171 12.12 22.62 9.17
CA VAL A 171 11.48 21.98 8.03
C VAL A 171 12.51 21.85 6.91
N GLY A 172 12.63 20.63 6.39
CA GLY A 172 13.59 20.25 5.38
C GLY A 172 12.95 19.73 4.09
N GLU A 173 13.81 19.54 3.11
CA GLU A 173 13.53 18.80 1.89
C GLU A 173 14.50 17.62 1.79
N VAL A 174 14.10 16.57 1.08
CA VAL A 174 15.00 15.44 0.79
C VAL A 174 16.07 15.89 -0.19
N SER A 175 17.33 15.89 0.24
CA SER A 175 18.48 16.17 -0.62
C SER A 175 19.04 14.89 -1.26
N ARG A 176 19.02 13.77 -0.52
CA ARG A 176 19.52 12.48 -0.99
C ARG A 176 18.71 11.32 -0.43
N VAL A 177 18.59 10.25 -1.23
CA VAL A 177 18.01 8.97 -0.83
C VAL A 177 19.03 7.85 -1.06
N ASP A 178 19.35 7.09 -0.01
CA ASP A 178 20.19 5.88 -0.09
C ASP A 178 19.36 4.64 0.28
N PRO A 179 18.76 3.95 -0.70
CA PRO A 179 17.84 2.84 -0.43
C PRO A 179 18.54 1.54 -0.05
N THR A 180 19.86 1.53 0.15
CA THR A 180 20.66 0.31 0.36
C THR A 180 20.10 -0.54 1.50
N VAL A 181 19.79 0.07 2.64
CA VAL A 181 19.19 -0.62 3.78
C VAL A 181 17.81 -1.21 3.46
N LEU A 182 16.96 -0.46 2.74
CA LEU A 182 15.63 -0.93 2.34
C LEU A 182 15.70 -2.11 1.38
N ARG A 183 16.63 -2.09 0.42
CA ARG A 183 16.80 -3.18 -0.55
C ARG A 183 17.10 -4.50 0.14
N SER A 184 17.94 -4.51 1.18
CA SER A 184 18.26 -5.72 1.94
C SER A 184 17.05 -6.24 2.70
N LEU A 185 16.33 -5.36 3.41
CA LEU A 185 15.15 -5.74 4.18
C LEU A 185 14.03 -6.31 3.31
N VAL A 186 13.74 -5.62 2.21
CA VAL A 186 12.69 -6.00 1.26
C VAL A 186 13.01 -7.32 0.54
N LYS A 187 14.28 -7.57 0.23
CA LYS A 187 14.72 -8.85 -0.35
C LYS A 187 14.48 -10.03 0.60
N SER A 188 14.60 -9.80 1.90
CA SER A 188 14.34 -10.79 2.95
C SER A 188 12.86 -10.85 3.38
N ASN A 189 11.94 -10.26 2.61
CA ASN A 189 10.49 -10.20 2.90
C ASN A 189 10.15 -9.52 4.25
N HIS A 190 11.02 -8.63 4.73
CA HIS A 190 10.72 -7.79 5.88
C HIS A 190 9.96 -6.54 5.43
N ILE A 191 9.10 -6.01 6.30
CA ILE A 191 8.37 -4.75 6.08
C ILE A 191 9.17 -3.59 6.69
N PRO A 192 9.69 -2.63 5.90
CA PRO A 192 10.27 -1.42 6.46
C PRO A 192 9.16 -0.40 6.77
N VAL A 193 9.22 0.21 7.95
CA VAL A 193 8.33 1.28 8.40
C VAL A 193 9.16 2.54 8.67
N VAL A 194 9.10 3.50 7.75
CA VAL A 194 9.97 4.68 7.72
C VAL A 194 9.22 5.90 8.25
N THR A 195 9.79 6.60 9.23
CA THR A 195 9.28 7.91 9.69
C THR A 195 9.81 9.06 8.82
N SER A 196 9.07 10.17 8.77
CA SER A 196 9.38 11.38 7.99
C SER A 196 10.36 12.34 8.69
N VAL A 197 11.39 11.79 9.33
CA VAL A 197 12.46 12.56 9.99
C VAL A 197 13.81 12.10 9.47
N ALA A 198 14.64 13.05 9.08
CA ALA A 198 15.99 12.83 8.61
C ALA A 198 16.93 13.91 9.19
N ALA A 199 18.23 13.70 9.02
CA ALA A 199 19.24 14.71 9.36
C ALA A 199 19.93 15.22 8.11
N ASP A 200 20.44 16.45 8.18
CA ASP A 200 21.34 17.00 7.18
C ASP A 200 22.77 16.43 7.31
N GLU A 201 23.69 16.90 6.47
CA GLU A 201 25.09 16.47 6.48
C GLU A 201 25.83 16.86 7.78
N PHE A 202 25.34 17.87 8.49
CA PHE A 202 25.87 18.37 9.77
C PHE A 202 25.17 17.77 11.00
N ARG A 203 24.28 16.80 10.80
CA ARG A 203 23.49 16.09 11.82
C ARG A 203 22.36 16.90 12.46
N GLN A 204 21.93 17.99 11.85
CA GLN A 204 20.73 18.71 12.26
C GLN A 204 19.48 18.00 11.72
N GLN A 205 18.52 17.72 12.61
CA GLN A 205 17.31 16.98 12.25
C GLN A 205 16.24 17.90 11.66
N SER A 206 15.45 17.39 10.71
CA SER A 206 14.32 18.09 10.11
C SER A 206 13.24 17.14 9.60
N PHE A 207 12.01 17.67 9.47
CA PHE A 207 10.90 16.99 8.79
C PHE A 207 10.97 17.19 7.28
N TYR A 208 10.60 16.18 6.49
CA TYR A 208 10.55 16.25 5.02
C TYR A 208 9.27 15.62 4.44
#